data_AF-A0A4X1TL07-F1
#
_entry.id   AF-A0A4X1TL07-F1
#
_cell.length_a   1.000
_cell.length_b   1.000
_cell.length_c   1.000
_cell.angle_alpha   90.00
_cell.angle_beta   90.00
_cell.angle_gamma   90.00
#
_symmetry.space_group_name_H-M   'P 1'
#
loop_
_entity.id
_entity.type
_entity.pdbx_description
1 polymer ?
#
loop_
_entity_poly.entity_id
_entity_poly.type
_entity_poly.pdbx_seq_one_letter_code
_entity_poly.pdbx_strand_id
1 'polypeptide(L)' 'MESGLSWDVFVFAGVQGEEKLVESGGGLVQPGGSLRLSCVGSGFTFSSYEISWVRQVQYTLLRRR' A
#
# COMPACT_ATOMS: atom_id res chain seq x y z
N MET A 1 -0.22 12.51 -46.84
CA MET A 1 -0.01 13.39 -45.67
C MET A 1 -1.37 13.90 -45.20
N GLU A 2 -1.78 13.99 -43.93
CA GLU A 2 -1.52 13.28 -42.65
C GLU A 2 -2.75 13.57 -41.74
N SER A 3 -3.07 12.86 -40.64
CA SER A 3 -2.55 11.62 -40.04
C SER A 3 -3.46 10.41 -40.43
N GLY A 4 -3.66 9.30 -39.71
CA GLY A 4 -3.02 8.71 -38.52
C GLY A 4 -3.90 8.73 -37.26
N LEU A 5 -4.69 7.67 -37.04
CA LEU A 5 -5.52 7.43 -35.86
C LEU A 5 -4.67 7.45 -34.57
N SER A 6 -4.78 8.51 -33.76
CA SER A 6 -4.27 8.49 -32.38
C SER A 6 -5.39 8.07 -31.45
N TRP A 7 -5.43 6.77 -31.18
CA TRP A 7 -6.27 6.15 -30.16
C TRP A 7 -6.00 6.78 -28.80
N ASP A 8 -7.08 6.84 -28.01
CA ASP A 8 -7.24 7.20 -26.61
C ASP A 8 -5.95 7.36 -25.77
N VAL A 9 -5.33 8.54 -25.85
CA VAL A 9 -4.49 9.06 -24.76
C VAL A 9 -5.42 9.69 -23.73
N PHE A 10 -6.19 8.84 -23.06
CA PHE A 10 -6.87 9.17 -21.81
C PHE A 10 -5.80 9.35 -20.73
N VAL A 11 -5.17 10.53 -20.69
CA VAL A 11 -4.42 10.99 -19.51
C VAL A 11 -5.46 11.28 -18.44
N PHE A 12 -5.87 10.22 -17.75
CA PHE A 12 -6.25 10.32 -16.36
C PHE A 12 -4.99 10.81 -15.63
N ALA A 13 -4.86 12.13 -15.49
CA ALA A 13 -3.98 12.72 -14.51
C ALA A 13 -4.42 12.15 -13.16
N GLY A 14 -3.71 11.13 -12.69
CA GLY A 14 -4.11 10.38 -11.51
C GLY A 14 -4.27 11.33 -10.34
N VAL A 15 -5.42 11.27 -9.67
CA VAL A 15 -5.62 12.04 -8.44
C VAL A 15 -4.58 11.56 -7.43
N GLN A 16 -3.53 12.36 -7.23
CA GLN A 16 -2.64 12.18 -6.10
C GLN A 16 -3.42 12.65 -4.88
N GLY A 17 -4.02 11.70 -4.16
CA GLY A 17 -4.62 11.95 -2.86
C GLY A 17 -3.60 12.64 -1.96
N GLU A 18 -4.04 13.65 -1.22
CA GLU A 18 -3.21 14.40 -0.28
C GLU A 18 -2.83 13.52 0.92
N GLU A 19 -3.57 12.43 1.14
CA GLU A 19 -3.25 11.42 2.15
C GLU A 19 -2.18 10.40 1.70
N LYS A 20 -1.19 10.16 2.58
CA LYS A 20 -0.20 9.10 2.40
C LYS A 20 0.02 8.34 3.70
N LEU A 21 -0.04 7.01 3.62
CA LEU A 21 0.40 6.11 4.68
C LEU A 21 1.77 5.52 4.32
N VAL A 22 2.69 5.51 5.29
CA VAL A 22 4.03 4.94 5.16
C VAL A 22 4.27 3.96 6.31
N GLU A 23 4.37 2.68 5.98
CA GLU A 23 4.68 1.61 6.91
C GLU A 23 6.19 1.34 6.99
N SER A 24 6.67 0.99 8.18
CA SER A 24 8.07 0.63 8.44
C SER A 24 8.14 -0.49 9.48
N GLY A 25 9.25 -1.23 9.49
CA GLY A 25 9.45 -2.42 10.33
C GLY A 25 8.96 -3.74 9.71
N GLY A 26 8.53 -3.74 8.44
CA GLY A 26 8.23 -4.98 7.72
C GLY A 26 9.50 -5.78 7.43
N GLY A 27 9.61 -7.01 7.93
CA GLY A 27 10.78 -7.86 7.75
C GLY A 27 10.56 -9.30 8.19
N LEU A 28 11.47 -10.20 7.79
CA LEU A 28 11.44 -11.60 8.18
C LEU A 28 11.97 -11.76 9.62
N VAL A 29 11.08 -12.01 10.57
CA VAL A 29 11.46 -12.36 11.95
C VAL A 29 11.53 -13.88 12.14
N GLN A 30 12.41 -14.31 13.04
CA GLN A 30 12.45 -15.70 13.47
C GLN A 30 11.14 -16.10 14.18
N PRO A 31 10.65 -17.34 14.01
CA PRO A 31 9.47 -17.82 14.72
C PRO A 31 9.71 -17.76 16.24
N GLY A 32 8.80 -17.11 16.96
CA GLY A 32 8.93 -16.83 18.39
C GLY A 32 9.51 -15.45 18.75
N GLY A 33 10.03 -14.69 17.77
CA GLY A 33 10.40 -13.30 17.95
C GLY A 33 9.21 -12.34 17.80
N SER A 34 9.31 -11.16 18.44
CA SER A 34 8.35 -10.06 18.27
C SER A 34 8.79 -9.11 17.15
N LEU A 35 7.86 -8.74 16.27
CA LEU A 35 8.07 -7.69 15.27
C LEU A 35 7.27 -6.44 15.64
N ARG A 36 7.89 -5.27 15.57
CA ARG A 36 7.22 -3.98 15.74
C ARG A 36 7.08 -3.30 14.38
N LEU A 37 5.83 -3.17 13.93
CA LEU A 37 5.48 -2.31 12.80
C LEU A 37 5.25 -0.88 13.29
N SER A 38 5.42 0.09 12.40
CA SER A 38 5.11 1.51 12.66
C SER A 38 4.54 2.12 11.39
N CYS A 39 3.52 2.96 11.54
CA CYS A 39 2.82 3.60 10.42
C CYS A 39 2.80 5.11 10.64
N VAL A 40 3.14 5.87 9.60
CA VAL A 40 3.14 7.34 9.61
C VAL A 40 2.20 7.83 8.51
N GLY A 41 1.26 8.67 8.90
CA GLY A 41 0.26 9.29 8.04
C GLY A 41 0.62 10.75 7.78
N SER A 42 0.35 11.21 6.56
CA SER A 42 0.39 12.61 6.16
C SER A 42 -0.93 12.94 5.45
N GLY A 43 -1.38 14.20 5.53
CA GLY A 43 -2.64 14.67 4.94
C GLY A 43 -3.89 14.48 5.82
N PHE A 44 -3.81 13.72 6.93
CA PHE A 44 -4.94 13.51 7.83
C PHE A 44 -4.51 13.30 9.29
N THR A 45 -5.44 13.55 10.22
CA THR A 45 -5.21 13.36 11.65
C THR A 45 -5.59 11.94 12.09
N PHE A 46 -4.65 11.21 12.65
CA PHE A 46 -4.85 9.84 13.16
C PHE A 46 -5.99 9.69 14.18
N SER A 47 -6.35 10.74 14.92
CA SER A 47 -7.46 10.70 15.90
C SER A 47 -8.85 10.86 15.26
N SER A 48 -8.93 11.22 13.98
CA SER A 48 -10.18 11.48 13.26
C SER A 48 -10.71 10.26 12.51
N TYR A 49 -9.92 9.18 12.41
CA TYR A 49 -10.24 7.97 11.64
C TYR A 49 -9.82 6.72 12.41
N GLU A 50 -10.59 5.64 12.30
CA GLU A 50 -10.21 4.35 12.88
C GLU A 50 -9.13 3.68 12.02
N ILE A 51 -7.98 3.34 12.62
CA ILE A 51 -6.84 2.72 11.93
C ILE A 51 -6.67 1.28 12.38
N SER A 52 -6.85 0.36 11.44
CA SER A 52 -6.74 -1.09 11.65
C SER A 52 -5.59 -1.70 10.84
N TRP A 53 -4.84 -2.63 11.45
CA TRP A 53 -3.77 -3.37 10.78
C TRP A 53 -4.31 -4.59 10.04
N VAL A 54 -4.21 -4.60 8.72
CA VAL A 54 -4.59 -5.75 7.87
C VAL A 54 -3.35 -6.62 7.60
N ARG A 55 -3.51 -7.94 7.70
CA ARG A 55 -2.46 -8.92 7.35
C ARG A 55 -2.93 -9.81 6.21
N GLN A 56 -2.35 -9.61 5.03
CA GLN A 56 -2.58 -10.49 3.87
C GLN A 56 -1.59 -11.66 3.90
N VAL A 57 -2.10 -12.89 3.94
CA VAL A 57 -1.30 -14.12 3.87
C VAL A 57 -1.47 -14.77 2.51
N GLN A 58 -0.36 -15.10 1.85
CA GLN A 58 -0.40 -15.83 0.58
C GLN A 58 -0.58 -17.33 0.86
N TYR A 59 -1.70 -17.90 0.39
CA TYR A 59 -2.12 -19.28 0.65
C TYR A 59 -1.04 -20.34 0.33
N THR A 60 -0.15 -20.06 -0.63
CA THR A 60 0.96 -20.95 -1.01
C THR A 60 1.98 -21.16 0.11
N LEU A 61 2.14 -20.21 1.03
CA LEU A 61 3.09 -20.29 2.16
C LEU A 61 2.56 -21.14 3.32
N LEU A 62 1.24 -21.32 3.43
CA LEU A 62 0.64 -22.15 4.48
C LEU A 62 0.83 -23.66 4.22
N ARG A 63 1.19 -24.05 2.99
CA ARG A 63 1.39 -25.44 2.55
C ARG A 63 2.82 -25.97 2.70
N ARG A 64 3.73 -25.20 3.30
CA ARG A 64 5.15 -25.56 3.56
C ARG A 64 5.52 -25.55 5.06
N ARG A 65 4.53 -25.67 5.94
CA ARG A 65 4.71 -26.06 7.34
C ARG A 65 4.28 -27.51 7.52
#